data_AF-B9M0J8-F1
#
_entry.id   AF-B9M0J8-F1
#
_cell.length_a   1.000
_cell.length_b   1.000
_cell.length_c   1.000
_cell.angle_alpha   90.00
_cell.angle_beta   90.00
_cell.angle_gamma   90.00
#
_symmetry.space_group_name_H-M   'P 1'
#
loop_
_entity.id
_entity.type
_entity.pdbx_description
1 polymer ?
#
loop_
_entity_poly.entity_id
_entity_poly.type
_entity_poly.pdbx_seq_one_letter_code
_entity_poly.pdbx_strand_id
1 'polypeptide(L)'
;MTKSATAFADELPPITPKEHHNYVAFFLTLACNLHCDYCLNLHQNAKRSDQRAKRMLSAEDWITAANRLVLRNDLPLTLQGGEPTLHQGFYRLVNEANEEIKMDLMTNMMFDVDAFIKKVPVERFTRNAPYAAIRVSYHPGQNDIDDLIRKTLKMQDAGFRVGLYGIEHPDPEIRKHILEIQEKCRKLELDFRTKEFLGNYKGKLYGTFKFPDCVDGEKTKHCECRTSEILVDPAGHVYKCHSDLYKDRSPIAHILDAGFSQETIEEYRPCRYYGDCNPCDVKVKTNRFQVFGHTSVNIRNIQDNFSVPTERHPTP
;
A
#
# COMPACT_ATOMS: atom_id res chain seq x y z
N MET A 1 48.99 6.86 -19.93
CA MET A 1 48.06 5.79 -19.54
C MET A 1 46.67 6.39 -19.48
N THR A 2 45.93 6.17 -20.55
CA THR A 2 44.57 6.64 -20.79
C THR A 2 43.62 5.97 -19.80
N LYS A 3 42.91 6.79 -19.00
CA LYS A 3 41.76 6.32 -18.23
C LYS A 3 40.70 5.86 -19.24
N SER A 4 40.50 4.55 -19.29
CA SER A 4 39.41 3.89 -20.00
C SER A 4 38.09 4.56 -19.58
N ALA A 5 37.37 5.06 -20.57
CA ALA A 5 35.99 5.46 -20.44
C ALA A 5 35.17 4.20 -20.11
N THR A 6 34.82 4.04 -18.84
CA THR A 6 33.77 3.12 -18.43
C THR A 6 32.45 3.62 -19.00
N ALA A 7 31.81 2.77 -19.80
CA ALA A 7 30.48 3.00 -20.34
C ALA A 7 29.53 3.44 -19.23
N PHE A 8 28.93 4.62 -19.38
CA PHE A 8 27.76 4.99 -18.59
C PHE A 8 26.68 3.97 -18.92
N ALA A 9 26.29 3.14 -17.95
CA ALA A 9 25.01 2.46 -18.04
C ALA A 9 23.97 3.58 -18.17
N ASP A 10 23.17 3.57 -19.24
CA ASP A 10 22.15 4.58 -19.47
C ASP A 10 21.26 4.68 -18.22
N GLU A 11 21.40 5.78 -17.49
CA GLU A 11 20.66 6.02 -16.26
C GLU A 11 19.17 6.10 -16.63
N LEU A 12 18.34 5.26 -16.00
CA LEU A 12 16.91 5.22 -16.32
C LEU A 12 16.27 6.60 -16.10
N PRO A 13 15.38 7.07 -16.99
CA PRO A 13 14.76 8.39 -16.84
C PRO A 13 14.07 8.56 -15.49
N PRO A 14 14.17 9.76 -14.87
CA PRO A 14 13.55 10.03 -13.59
C PRO A 14 12.03 10.02 -13.69
N ILE A 15 11.38 9.60 -12.60
CA ILE A 15 9.93 9.61 -12.42
C ILE A 15 9.64 10.71 -11.40
N THR A 16 8.95 11.76 -11.84
CA THR A 16 8.61 12.91 -10.99
C THR A 16 7.11 12.95 -10.77
N PRO A 17 6.58 12.41 -9.65
CA PRO A 17 5.15 12.43 -9.39
C PRO A 17 4.58 13.85 -9.46
N LYS A 18 3.42 14.02 -10.10
CA LYS A 18 2.72 15.31 -10.19
C LYS A 18 2.19 15.77 -8.82
N GLU A 19 1.84 17.04 -8.71
CA GLU A 19 1.38 17.65 -7.45
C GLU A 19 0.18 16.91 -6.84
N HIS A 20 -0.77 16.44 -7.66
CA HIS A 20 -1.94 15.72 -7.16
C HIS A 20 -1.70 14.23 -6.87
N HIS A 21 -0.50 13.69 -7.15
CA HIS A 21 -0.17 12.34 -6.71
C HIS A 21 -0.05 12.30 -5.18
N ASN A 22 -0.75 11.35 -4.57
CA ASN A 22 -0.93 11.29 -3.11
C ASN A 22 -0.12 10.18 -2.46
N TYR A 23 0.36 9.21 -3.22
CA TYR A 23 1.00 8.03 -2.65
C TYR A 23 1.98 7.37 -3.64
N VAL A 24 3.13 6.94 -3.11
CA VAL A 24 4.08 6.09 -3.82
C VAL A 24 4.37 4.91 -2.91
N ALA A 25 4.14 3.70 -3.39
CA ALA A 25 4.25 2.50 -2.58
C ALA A 25 4.97 1.37 -3.30
N PHE A 26 5.98 0.84 -2.62
CA PHE A 26 6.66 -0.39 -2.98
C PHE A 26 6.16 -1.52 -2.09
N PHE A 27 5.53 -2.51 -2.73
CA PHE A 27 5.10 -3.75 -2.11
C PHE A 27 6.28 -4.73 -2.16
N LEU A 28 7.24 -4.59 -1.23
CA LEU A 28 8.50 -5.35 -1.29
C LEU A 28 8.27 -6.86 -1.29
N THR A 29 7.24 -7.31 -0.58
CA THR A 29 6.74 -8.68 -0.61
C THR A 29 5.27 -8.70 -0.20
N LEU A 30 4.51 -9.65 -0.74
CA LEU A 30 3.15 -9.95 -0.28
C LEU A 30 3.13 -11.08 0.76
N ALA A 31 4.29 -11.66 1.09
CA ALA A 31 4.43 -12.57 2.21
C ALA A 31 4.20 -11.80 3.52
N CYS A 32 3.51 -12.43 4.46
CA CYS A 32 3.27 -11.89 5.79
C CYS A 32 3.31 -13.04 6.79
N ASN A 33 3.91 -12.79 7.94
CA ASN A 33 3.95 -13.70 9.09
C ASN A 33 2.64 -13.68 9.92
N LEU A 34 1.66 -12.85 9.52
CA LEU A 34 0.31 -12.82 10.07
C LEU A 34 -0.75 -13.33 9.05
N HIS A 35 -1.92 -13.69 9.56
CA HIS A 35 -3.03 -14.33 8.83
C HIS A 35 -4.39 -13.70 9.17
N CYS A 36 -4.48 -12.37 9.16
CA CYS A 36 -5.70 -11.66 9.57
C CYS A 36 -6.88 -12.01 8.64
N ASP A 37 -8.04 -12.29 9.22
CA ASP A 37 -9.30 -12.61 8.51
C ASP A 37 -9.87 -11.40 7.76
N TYR A 38 -9.61 -10.18 8.23
CA TYR A 38 -9.98 -8.91 7.58
C TYR A 38 -8.86 -8.31 6.71
N CYS A 39 -7.84 -9.09 6.31
CA CYS A 39 -6.72 -8.56 5.54
C CYS A 39 -7.17 -8.04 4.15
N LEU A 40 -7.00 -6.75 3.89
CA LEU A 40 -7.39 -6.13 2.61
C LEU A 40 -6.58 -6.63 1.41
N ASN A 41 -5.40 -7.20 1.63
CA ASN A 41 -4.61 -7.86 0.58
C ASN A 41 -5.27 -9.18 0.11
N LEU A 42 -6.22 -9.72 0.88
CA LEU A 42 -6.97 -10.94 0.60
C LEU A 42 -8.43 -10.66 0.23
N HIS A 43 -8.81 -9.39 0.04
CA HIS A 43 -10.19 -9.00 -0.27
C HIS A 43 -10.73 -9.71 -1.52
N GLN A 44 -11.98 -10.17 -1.45
CA GLN A 44 -12.69 -10.89 -2.53
C GLN A 44 -11.85 -11.94 -3.26
N ASN A 45 -11.38 -12.97 -2.54
CA ASN A 45 -10.66 -14.12 -3.08
C ASN A 45 -9.29 -13.81 -3.70
N ALA A 46 -8.68 -12.64 -3.44
CA ALA A 46 -7.28 -12.44 -3.77
C ALA A 46 -6.43 -13.48 -3.01
N LYS A 47 -5.57 -14.22 -3.71
CA LYS A 47 -4.75 -15.27 -3.11
C LYS A 47 -3.29 -14.85 -3.07
N ARG A 48 -2.66 -15.00 -1.89
CA ARG A 48 -1.20 -14.89 -1.74
C ARG A 48 -0.43 -15.88 -2.63
N SER A 49 -1.05 -17.00 -3.05
CA SER A 49 -0.43 -18.02 -3.91
C SER A 49 -0.16 -17.53 -5.32
N ASP A 50 -1.03 -16.68 -5.86
CA ASP A 50 -1.00 -16.30 -7.28
C ASP A 50 0.23 -15.43 -7.59
N GLN A 51 0.79 -14.81 -6.55
CA GLN A 51 1.97 -13.94 -6.61
C GLN A 51 3.29 -14.66 -6.31
N ARG A 52 3.26 -15.93 -5.85
CA ARG A 52 4.49 -16.70 -5.54
C ARG A 52 5.27 -17.15 -6.78
N ALA A 53 4.61 -17.18 -7.94
CA ALA A 53 5.22 -17.64 -9.19
C ALA A 53 6.08 -16.56 -9.88
N LYS A 54 5.95 -15.29 -9.47
CA LYS A 54 6.69 -14.18 -10.10
C LYS A 54 8.07 -14.01 -9.49
N ARG A 55 9.06 -13.72 -10.34
CA ARG A 55 10.39 -13.33 -9.89
C ARG A 55 10.28 -11.99 -9.15
N MET A 56 10.51 -12.01 -7.85
CA MET A 56 10.59 -10.79 -7.05
C MET A 56 11.83 -9.98 -7.46
N LEU A 57 11.71 -8.66 -7.41
CA LEU A 57 12.84 -7.75 -7.59
C LEU A 57 13.91 -8.03 -6.52
N SER A 58 15.17 -7.96 -6.94
CA SER A 58 16.31 -8.02 -6.04
C SER A 58 16.43 -6.72 -5.22
N ALA A 59 17.33 -6.70 -4.25
CA ALA A 59 17.67 -5.46 -3.54
C ALA A 59 18.18 -4.37 -4.52
N GLU A 60 19.02 -4.76 -5.49
CA GLU A 60 19.59 -3.85 -6.49
C GLU A 60 18.53 -3.25 -7.41
N ASP A 61 17.58 -4.08 -7.84
CA ASP A 61 16.43 -3.63 -8.63
C ASP A 61 15.57 -2.62 -7.85
N TRP A 62 15.32 -2.88 -6.56
CA TRP A 62 14.57 -1.95 -5.71
C TRP A 62 15.31 -0.62 -5.48
N ILE A 63 16.63 -0.68 -5.28
CA ILE A 63 17.47 0.52 -5.13
C ILE A 63 17.44 1.33 -6.42
N THR A 64 17.59 0.67 -7.57
CA THR A 64 17.51 1.30 -8.90
C THR A 64 16.13 1.95 -9.09
N ALA A 65 15.05 1.22 -8.80
CA ALA A 65 13.69 1.72 -8.88
C ALA A 65 13.45 2.93 -7.95
N ALA A 66 13.94 2.88 -6.71
CA ALA A 66 13.82 3.98 -5.76
C ALA A 66 14.58 5.22 -6.26
N ASN A 67 15.79 5.04 -6.79
CA ASN A 67 16.65 6.14 -7.24
C ASN A 67 16.12 6.84 -8.51
N ARG A 68 15.21 6.21 -9.26
CA ARG A 68 14.45 6.91 -10.32
C ARG A 68 13.48 7.95 -9.77
N LEU A 69 13.04 7.83 -8.53
CA LEU A 69 11.97 8.66 -7.98
C LEU A 69 12.52 10.01 -7.52
N VAL A 70 12.02 11.09 -8.12
CA VAL A 70 12.24 12.47 -7.64
C VAL A 70 11.05 12.85 -6.77
N LEU A 71 11.18 12.57 -5.47
CA LEU A 71 10.09 12.73 -4.51
C LEU A 71 10.12 14.08 -3.80
N ARG A 72 8.93 14.60 -3.51
CA ARG A 72 8.76 15.79 -2.68
C ARG A 72 8.79 15.41 -1.19
N ASN A 73 9.14 16.36 -0.33
CA ASN A 73 9.15 16.17 1.12
C ASN A 73 7.78 15.72 1.71
N ASP A 74 6.68 16.07 1.04
CA ASP A 74 5.33 15.71 1.44
C ASP A 74 4.84 14.36 0.86
N LEU A 75 5.64 13.69 0.04
CA LEU A 75 5.32 12.44 -0.67
C LEU A 75 6.45 11.43 -0.51
N PRO A 76 6.60 10.80 0.68
CA PRO A 76 7.64 9.80 0.91
C PRO A 76 7.38 8.51 0.12
N LEU A 77 8.44 7.71 -0.03
CA LEU A 77 8.31 6.33 -0.51
C LEU A 77 7.76 5.46 0.62
N THR A 78 6.58 4.86 0.44
CA THR A 78 6.03 3.92 1.43
C THR A 78 6.47 2.49 1.15
N LEU A 79 7.13 1.86 2.11
CA LEU A 79 7.46 0.45 2.10
C LEU A 79 6.34 -0.34 2.77
N GLN A 80 5.68 -1.22 2.02
CA GLN A 80 4.54 -1.99 2.52
C GLN A 80 4.42 -3.35 1.83
N GLY A 81 3.25 -3.99 1.97
CA GLY A 81 2.91 -5.25 1.31
C GLY A 81 2.18 -6.17 2.27
N GLY A 82 2.69 -7.40 2.40
CA GLY A 82 2.35 -8.27 3.53
C GLY A 82 3.07 -7.79 4.78
N GLU A 83 4.33 -8.20 4.95
CA GLU A 83 5.26 -7.64 5.91
C GLU A 83 6.57 -7.27 5.19
N PRO A 84 6.84 -5.98 4.92
CA PRO A 84 7.98 -5.55 4.10
C PRO A 84 9.33 -5.95 4.69
N THR A 85 9.45 -6.08 6.02
CA THR A 85 10.71 -6.45 6.68
C THR A 85 11.12 -7.91 6.46
N LEU A 86 10.23 -8.76 5.92
CA LEU A 86 10.57 -10.12 5.49
C LEU A 86 11.36 -10.16 4.18
N HIS A 87 11.39 -9.06 3.42
CA HIS A 87 12.18 -9.00 2.19
C HIS A 87 13.68 -8.99 2.52
N GLN A 88 14.45 -9.92 1.96
CA GLN A 88 15.89 -10.07 2.26
C GLN A 88 16.70 -8.80 1.91
N GLY A 89 16.23 -8.03 0.93
CA GLY A 89 16.81 -6.75 0.53
C GLY A 89 16.35 -5.54 1.35
N PHE A 90 15.51 -5.69 2.38
CA PHE A 90 14.91 -4.56 3.11
C PHE A 90 15.95 -3.57 3.62
N TYR A 91 16.94 -4.04 4.39
CA TYR A 91 17.97 -3.18 4.95
C TYR A 91 18.84 -2.54 3.86
N ARG A 92 19.13 -3.26 2.77
CA ARG A 92 19.90 -2.73 1.66
C ARG A 92 19.17 -1.58 0.98
N LEU A 93 17.90 -1.78 0.61
CA LEU A 93 17.07 -0.73 0.03
C LEU A 93 17.05 0.53 0.91
N VAL A 94 16.77 0.35 2.20
CA VAL A 94 16.71 1.46 3.15
C VAL A 94 18.05 2.17 3.31
N ASN A 95 19.19 1.49 3.18
CA ASN A 95 20.50 2.13 3.37
C ASN A 95 21.14 2.66 2.08
N GLU A 96 20.84 2.05 0.93
CA GLU A 96 21.57 2.29 -0.33
C GLU A 96 20.76 3.11 -1.35
N ALA A 97 19.44 3.27 -1.19
CA ALA A 97 18.69 4.25 -1.97
C ALA A 97 19.21 5.67 -1.68
N ASN A 98 19.02 6.61 -2.61
CA ASN A 98 19.42 8.01 -2.47
C ASN A 98 18.98 8.57 -1.10
N GLU A 99 19.91 9.17 -0.36
CA GLU A 99 19.73 9.65 1.02
C GLU A 99 18.58 10.66 1.18
N GLU A 100 18.27 11.42 0.12
CA GLU A 100 17.19 12.40 0.08
C GLU A 100 15.80 11.75 0.12
N ILE A 101 15.68 10.48 -0.28
CA ILE A 101 14.42 9.74 -0.27
C ILE A 101 14.03 9.44 1.18
N LYS A 102 13.01 10.17 1.65
CA LYS A 102 12.32 9.87 2.90
C LYS A 102 11.33 8.72 2.70
N MET A 103 11.19 7.89 3.72
CA MET A 103 10.40 6.67 3.68
C MET A 103 9.34 6.66 4.77
N ASP A 104 8.21 6.03 4.47
CA ASP A 104 7.23 5.57 5.45
C ASP A 104 7.28 4.03 5.48
N LEU A 105 7.02 3.41 6.63
CA LEU A 105 6.96 1.96 6.80
C LEU A 105 5.57 1.54 7.29
N MET A 106 4.94 0.58 6.61
CA MET A 106 3.73 -0.09 7.09
C MET A 106 4.07 -1.52 7.48
N THR A 107 3.96 -1.84 8.78
CA THR A 107 4.47 -3.10 9.33
C THR A 107 3.59 -3.62 10.46
N ASN A 108 3.73 -4.89 10.79
CA ASN A 108 3.20 -5.52 12.01
C ASN A 108 4.21 -5.52 13.18
N MET A 109 5.45 -5.06 12.96
CA MET A 109 6.53 -4.93 13.96
C MET A 109 6.89 -6.23 14.72
N MET A 110 6.68 -7.37 14.08
CA MET A 110 7.07 -8.68 14.63
C MET A 110 8.56 -9.01 14.41
N PHE A 111 9.34 -8.10 13.82
CA PHE A 111 10.78 -8.22 13.65
C PHE A 111 11.56 -7.82 14.92
N ASP A 112 12.87 -8.08 14.91
CA ASP A 112 13.80 -7.64 15.95
C ASP A 112 14.07 -6.13 15.83
N VAL A 113 13.50 -5.35 16.75
CA VAL A 113 13.66 -3.88 16.77
C VAL A 113 15.06 -3.43 17.16
N ASP A 114 15.84 -4.23 17.90
CA ASP A 114 17.24 -3.92 18.21
C ASP A 114 18.09 -3.96 16.95
N ALA A 115 17.92 -5.02 16.17
CA ALA A 115 18.56 -5.15 14.86
C ALA A 115 18.13 -4.02 13.92
N PHE A 116 16.86 -3.63 13.94
CA PHE A 116 16.35 -2.51 13.14
C PHE A 116 17.02 -1.19 13.53
N ILE A 117 16.98 -0.81 14.83
CA ILE A 117 17.57 0.43 15.35
C ILE A 117 19.06 0.52 14.98
N LYS A 118 19.80 -0.59 15.07
CA LYS A 118 21.23 -0.63 14.74
C LYS A 118 21.52 -0.44 13.24
N LYS A 119 20.61 -0.89 12.37
CA LYS A 119 20.85 -0.99 10.92
C LYS A 119 20.15 0.07 10.08
N VAL A 120 19.21 0.80 10.66
CA VAL A 120 18.36 1.75 9.94
C VAL A 120 18.67 3.16 10.44
N PRO A 121 19.09 4.08 9.56
CA PRO A 121 19.26 5.47 9.94
C PRO A 121 17.91 6.13 10.22
N VAL A 122 17.79 6.83 11.34
CA VAL A 122 16.55 7.46 11.83
C VAL A 122 16.01 8.48 10.83
N GLU A 123 16.92 9.21 10.18
CA GLU A 123 16.63 10.23 9.17
C GLU A 123 15.87 9.70 7.95
N ARG A 124 15.89 8.38 7.70
CA ARG A 124 15.11 7.75 6.62
C ARG A 124 13.63 7.76 6.91
N PHE A 125 13.26 7.64 8.19
CA PHE A 125 11.88 7.62 8.68
C PHE A 125 11.56 8.87 9.51
N THR A 126 12.27 9.97 9.26
CA THR A 126 12.04 11.24 9.95
C THR A 126 11.73 12.33 8.94
N ARG A 127 10.53 12.90 9.07
CA ARG A 127 10.05 14.06 8.32
C ARG A 127 8.99 14.80 9.12
N ASN A 128 8.78 16.07 8.82
CA ASN A 128 7.67 16.83 9.38
C ASN A 128 6.36 16.36 8.73
N ALA A 129 5.52 15.67 9.51
CA ALA A 129 4.31 15.04 9.02
C ALA A 129 3.27 14.91 10.13
N PRO A 130 1.97 14.99 9.79
CA PRO A 130 0.87 14.89 10.76
C PRO A 130 0.67 13.47 11.32
N TYR A 131 1.48 12.50 10.88
CA TYR A 131 1.48 11.12 11.35
C TYR A 131 2.91 10.58 11.41
N ALA A 132 3.08 9.51 12.18
CA ALA A 132 4.35 8.79 12.31
C ALA A 132 4.74 8.09 11.00
N ALA A 133 6.01 8.19 10.61
CA ALA A 133 6.50 7.56 9.38
C ALA A 133 6.44 6.03 9.47
N ILE A 134 6.67 5.46 10.65
CA ILE A 134 6.51 4.03 10.92
C ILE A 134 5.11 3.79 11.51
N ARG A 135 4.29 3.05 10.78
CA ARG A 135 2.89 2.78 11.08
C ARG A 135 2.73 1.29 11.37
N VAL A 136 2.52 0.98 12.62
CA VAL A 136 2.46 -0.38 13.14
C VAL A 136 1.01 -0.81 13.28
N SER A 137 0.64 -1.93 12.67
CA SER A 137 -0.72 -2.47 12.73
C SER A 137 -0.87 -3.41 13.93
N TYR A 138 -1.80 -3.09 14.82
CA TYR A 138 -2.24 -3.97 15.90
C TYR A 138 -3.39 -4.86 15.42
N HIS A 139 -3.21 -6.16 15.56
CA HIS A 139 -4.14 -7.21 15.13
C HIS A 139 -4.45 -8.11 16.33
N PRO A 140 -5.55 -7.86 17.07
CA PRO A 140 -5.94 -8.67 18.21
C PRO A 140 -5.94 -10.16 17.87
N GLY A 141 -5.29 -10.97 18.71
CA GLY A 141 -5.14 -12.41 18.52
C GLY A 141 -4.02 -12.84 17.58
N GLN A 142 -3.29 -11.92 16.95
CA GLN A 142 -2.17 -12.24 16.05
C GLN A 142 -0.85 -11.59 16.45
N ASN A 143 -0.88 -10.41 17.07
CA ASN A 143 0.27 -9.83 17.76
C ASN A 143 -0.14 -9.34 19.16
N ASP A 144 0.86 -9.20 20.03
CA ASP A 144 0.68 -8.84 21.43
C ASP A 144 0.83 -7.33 21.63
N ILE A 145 -0.17 -6.68 22.22
CA ILE A 145 -0.18 -5.23 22.35
C ILE A 145 0.89 -4.72 23.33
N ASP A 146 1.21 -5.47 24.38
CA ASP A 146 2.19 -5.05 25.37
C ASP A 146 3.60 -5.14 24.79
N ASP A 147 3.87 -6.16 23.96
CA ASP A 147 5.07 -6.24 23.13
C ASP A 147 5.17 -5.07 22.16
N LEU A 148 4.09 -4.72 21.45
CA LEU A 148 4.08 -3.59 20.53
C LEU A 148 4.33 -2.26 21.26
N ILE A 149 3.69 -2.03 22.43
CA ILE A 149 3.91 -0.82 23.25
C ILE A 149 5.38 -0.73 23.66
N ARG A 150 5.96 -1.81 24.20
CA ARG A 150 7.35 -1.87 24.63
C ARG A 150 8.33 -1.59 23.48
N LYS A 151 8.11 -2.22 22.32
CA LYS A 151 8.90 -1.99 21.11
C LYS A 151 8.76 -0.57 20.58
N THR A 152 7.54 -0.01 20.61
CA THR A 152 7.25 1.36 20.17
C THR A 152 8.03 2.37 21.00
N LEU A 153 7.96 2.27 22.33
CA LEU A 153 8.72 3.12 23.25
C LEU A 153 10.22 3.03 22.98
N LYS A 154 10.74 1.80 22.83
CA LYS A 154 12.16 1.57 22.53
C LYS A 154 12.60 2.21 21.20
N MET A 155 11.76 2.15 20.16
CA MET A 155 12.05 2.81 18.90
C MET A 155 11.96 4.34 19.01
N GLN A 156 11.05 4.87 19.81
CA GLN A 156 10.94 6.30 20.09
C GLN A 156 12.15 6.83 20.87
N ASP A 157 12.65 6.09 21.86
CA ASP A 157 13.88 6.40 22.58
C ASP A 157 15.10 6.46 21.64
N ALA A 158 15.10 5.65 20.57
CA ALA A 158 16.10 5.68 19.51
C ALA A 158 15.88 6.79 18.47
N GLY A 159 14.85 7.62 18.61
CA GLY A 159 14.57 8.77 17.74
C GLY A 159 13.55 8.50 16.62
N PHE A 160 13.03 7.29 16.48
CA PHE A 160 12.01 7.00 15.45
C PHE A 160 10.63 7.53 15.84
N ARG A 161 9.87 8.01 14.85
CA ARG A 161 8.45 8.32 15.03
C ARG A 161 7.61 7.10 14.64
N VAL A 162 7.03 6.46 15.65
CA VAL A 162 6.18 5.26 15.51
C VAL A 162 4.75 5.56 15.96
N GLY A 163 3.77 5.11 15.18
CA GLY A 163 2.35 5.19 15.49
C GLY A 163 1.69 3.83 15.36
N LEU A 164 0.86 3.48 16.34
CA LEU A 164 0.08 2.25 16.40
C LEU A 164 -1.29 2.46 15.73
N TYR A 165 -1.79 1.43 15.05
CA TYR A 165 -3.06 1.48 14.34
C TYR A 165 -3.90 0.24 14.64
N GLY A 166 -5.12 0.46 15.13
CA GLY A 166 -6.15 -0.57 15.27
C GLY A 166 -7.26 -0.44 14.22
N ILE A 167 -8.01 -1.51 13.99
CA ILE A 167 -9.23 -1.48 13.17
C ILE A 167 -10.45 -1.39 14.10
N GLU A 168 -11.36 -0.46 13.83
CA GLU A 168 -12.66 -0.41 14.51
C GLU A 168 -13.56 -1.53 14.00
N HIS A 169 -13.31 -2.73 14.52
CA HIS A 169 -14.00 -3.92 14.07
C HIS A 169 -15.52 -3.82 14.31
N PRO A 170 -16.38 -4.42 13.47
CA PRO A 170 -17.83 -4.43 13.69
C PRO A 170 -18.28 -5.28 14.89
N ASP A 171 -17.47 -6.26 15.26
CA ASP A 171 -17.68 -7.05 16.48
C ASP A 171 -17.55 -6.16 17.73
N PRO A 172 -18.60 -6.06 18.58
CA PRO A 172 -18.59 -5.19 19.76
C PRO A 172 -17.45 -5.47 20.74
N GLU A 173 -17.09 -6.73 20.95
CA GLU A 173 -16.05 -7.09 21.92
C GLU A 173 -14.66 -6.70 21.40
N ILE A 174 -14.40 -6.97 20.12
CA ILE A 174 -13.14 -6.55 19.47
C ILE A 174 -13.05 -5.02 19.44
N ARG A 175 -14.15 -4.33 19.12
CA ARG A 175 -14.19 -2.86 19.12
C ARG A 175 -13.89 -2.29 20.49
N LYS A 176 -14.55 -2.79 21.53
CA LYS A 176 -14.34 -2.38 22.92
C LYS A 176 -12.87 -2.54 23.30
N HIS A 177 -12.30 -3.71 23.01
CA HIS A 177 -10.88 -3.98 23.25
C HIS A 177 -9.96 -2.97 22.53
N ILE A 178 -10.22 -2.67 21.25
CA ILE A 178 -9.42 -1.68 20.50
C ILE A 178 -9.49 -0.28 21.13
N LEU A 179 -10.67 0.14 21.61
CA LEU A 179 -10.83 1.44 22.28
C LEU A 179 -10.15 1.48 23.66
N GLU A 180 -10.18 0.38 24.41
CA GLU A 180 -9.44 0.25 25.68
C GLU A 180 -7.93 0.33 25.45
N ILE A 181 -7.42 -0.33 24.41
CA ILE A 181 -6.02 -0.24 24.00
C ILE A 181 -5.64 1.17 23.54
N GLN A 182 -6.51 1.85 22.77
CA GLN A 182 -6.28 3.23 22.37
C GLN A 182 -6.16 4.14 23.60
N GLU A 183 -7.04 3.99 24.58
CA GLU A 183 -6.99 4.76 25.83
C GLU A 183 -5.73 4.43 26.65
N LYS A 184 -5.32 3.16 26.71
CA LYS A 184 -4.06 2.74 27.34
C LYS A 184 -2.86 3.42 26.68
N CYS A 185 -2.78 3.41 25.34
CA CYS A 185 -1.70 4.05 24.60
C CYS A 185 -1.69 5.56 24.81
N ARG A 186 -2.87 6.20 24.82
CA ARG A 186 -3.01 7.65 25.09
C ARG A 186 -2.46 8.05 26.46
N LYS A 187 -2.70 7.24 27.50
CA LYS A 187 -2.14 7.47 28.86
C LYS A 187 -0.62 7.33 28.91
N LEU A 188 -0.03 6.63 27.95
CA LEU A 188 1.42 6.47 27.77
C LEU A 188 1.99 7.46 26.74
N GLU A 189 1.20 8.44 26.30
CA GLU A 189 1.58 9.44 25.29
C GLU A 189 1.99 8.83 23.93
N LEU A 190 1.47 7.63 23.62
CA LEU A 190 1.68 6.95 22.34
C LEU A 190 0.62 7.36 21.31
N ASP A 191 1.04 7.59 20.06
CA ASP A 191 0.13 7.80 18.93
C ASP A 191 -0.56 6.48 18.58
N PHE A 192 -1.82 6.32 19.02
CA PHE A 192 -2.67 5.21 18.63
C PHE A 192 -3.89 5.73 17.88
N ARG A 193 -4.03 5.30 16.62
CA ARG A 193 -5.14 5.70 15.75
C ARG A 193 -5.99 4.51 15.39
N THR A 194 -7.27 4.76 15.19
CA THR A 194 -8.18 3.77 14.65
C THR A 194 -8.38 3.98 13.16
N LYS A 195 -8.68 2.90 12.45
CA LYS A 195 -9.12 2.91 11.05
C LYS A 195 -10.48 2.23 10.97
N GLU A 196 -11.32 2.74 10.08
CA GLU A 196 -12.58 2.09 9.73
C GLU A 196 -12.35 0.66 9.26
N PHE A 197 -13.22 -0.26 9.69
CA PHE A 197 -13.27 -1.61 9.12
C PHE A 197 -13.88 -1.56 7.71
N LEU A 198 -13.27 -2.28 6.78
CA LEU A 198 -13.63 -2.22 5.37
C LEU A 198 -13.87 -3.63 4.84
N GLY A 199 -15.05 -3.86 4.26
CA GLY A 199 -15.46 -5.14 3.69
C GLY A 199 -16.64 -5.76 4.43
N ASN A 200 -16.92 -7.01 4.11
CA ASN A 200 -18.08 -7.73 4.63
C ASN A 200 -17.81 -8.32 6.03
N TYR A 201 -18.76 -8.13 6.93
CA TYR A 201 -18.81 -8.83 8.22
C TYR A 201 -20.25 -9.22 8.54
N LYS A 202 -20.48 -10.52 8.80
CA LYS A 202 -21.82 -11.11 9.06
C LYS A 202 -22.87 -10.70 8.01
N GLY A 203 -22.50 -10.75 6.73
CA GLY A 203 -23.40 -10.45 5.61
C GLY A 203 -23.70 -8.96 5.38
N LYS A 204 -23.02 -8.05 6.10
CA LYS A 204 -23.13 -6.61 5.91
C LYS A 204 -21.81 -6.03 5.45
N LEU A 205 -21.85 -5.21 4.40
CA LEU A 205 -20.72 -4.41 3.94
C LEU A 205 -20.51 -3.20 4.87
N TYR A 206 -19.27 -3.02 5.31
CA TYR A 206 -18.81 -1.89 6.11
C TYR A 206 -17.77 -1.08 5.33
N GLY A 207 -17.75 0.23 5.58
CA GLY A 207 -16.86 1.18 4.93
C GLY A 207 -17.60 2.38 4.36
N THR A 208 -16.93 3.52 4.32
CA THR A 208 -17.45 4.74 3.70
C THR A 208 -16.89 4.87 2.29
N PHE A 209 -17.67 4.46 1.28
CA PHE A 209 -17.23 4.43 -0.12
C PHE A 209 -17.78 5.59 -0.94
N LYS A 210 -16.94 6.15 -1.81
CA LYS A 210 -17.33 7.30 -2.67
C LYS A 210 -18.28 6.91 -3.80
N PHE A 211 -18.12 5.70 -4.32
CA PHE A 211 -18.84 5.22 -5.49
C PHE A 211 -19.84 4.12 -5.08
N PRO A 212 -21.12 4.21 -5.46
CA PRO A 212 -22.12 3.19 -5.13
C PRO A 212 -21.77 1.81 -5.73
N ASP A 213 -21.98 0.73 -5.00
CA ASP A 213 -21.77 -0.64 -5.48
C ASP A 213 -20.36 -0.94 -6.02
N CYS A 214 -19.34 -0.16 -5.64
CA CYS A 214 -17.97 -0.35 -6.14
C CYS A 214 -17.21 -1.49 -5.46
N VAL A 215 -17.64 -1.88 -4.25
CA VAL A 215 -17.07 -2.98 -3.44
C VAL A 215 -18.17 -4.02 -3.22
N ASP A 216 -17.83 -5.29 -3.41
CA ASP A 216 -18.73 -6.43 -3.22
C ASP A 216 -20.04 -6.32 -4.01
N GLY A 217 -19.99 -5.75 -5.21
CA GLY A 217 -21.13 -5.64 -6.12
C GLY A 217 -21.54 -7.01 -6.67
N GLU A 218 -22.86 -7.25 -6.76
CA GLU A 218 -23.41 -8.52 -7.26
C GLU A 218 -22.96 -8.86 -8.69
N LYS A 219 -22.73 -7.83 -9.50
CA LYS A 219 -22.24 -7.92 -10.88
C LYS A 219 -21.17 -6.88 -11.11
N THR A 220 -20.17 -7.24 -11.88
CA THR A 220 -19.19 -6.27 -12.37
C THR A 220 -19.79 -5.38 -13.46
N LYS A 221 -19.35 -4.12 -13.49
CA LYS A 221 -19.72 -3.11 -14.49
C LYS A 221 -18.48 -2.62 -15.25
N HIS A 222 -18.71 -1.91 -16.34
CA HIS A 222 -17.67 -1.16 -17.05
C HIS A 222 -17.53 0.25 -16.47
N CYS A 223 -16.30 0.76 -16.43
CA CYS A 223 -16.01 2.15 -16.14
C CYS A 223 -14.66 2.56 -16.76
N GLU A 224 -14.31 3.83 -16.63
CA GLU A 224 -12.93 4.29 -16.76
C GLU A 224 -12.40 4.67 -15.38
N CYS A 225 -11.16 4.29 -15.09
CA CYS A 225 -10.52 4.61 -13.83
C CYS A 225 -9.09 5.14 -14.01
N ARG A 226 -8.69 6.03 -13.12
CA ARG A 226 -7.34 6.60 -13.03
C ARG A 226 -6.91 6.64 -11.57
N THR A 227 -5.66 6.29 -11.29
CA THR A 227 -5.09 6.38 -9.94
C THR A 227 -4.36 7.70 -9.72
N SER A 228 -4.26 8.10 -8.46
CA SER A 228 -3.38 9.18 -7.99
C SER A 228 -2.15 8.64 -7.25
N GLU A 229 -1.89 7.34 -7.40
CA GLU A 229 -0.91 6.58 -6.64
C GLU A 229 -0.02 5.77 -7.58
N ILE A 230 1.28 5.68 -7.26
CA ILE A 230 2.22 4.76 -7.90
C ILE A 230 2.31 3.52 -7.02
N LEU A 231 1.77 2.39 -7.51
CA LEU A 231 1.70 1.13 -6.78
C LEU A 231 2.56 0.09 -7.50
N VAL A 232 3.65 -0.34 -6.86
CA VAL A 232 4.62 -1.27 -7.45
C VAL A 232 4.59 -2.60 -6.71
N ASP A 233 4.28 -3.69 -7.41
CA ASP A 233 4.24 -5.04 -6.86
C ASP A 233 5.65 -5.62 -6.58
N PRO A 234 5.75 -6.79 -5.92
CA PRO A 234 7.05 -7.40 -5.62
C PRO A 234 7.92 -7.69 -6.85
N ALA A 235 7.32 -7.85 -8.03
CA ALA A 235 7.99 -8.15 -9.28
C ALA A 235 8.31 -6.89 -10.11
N GLY A 236 8.03 -5.69 -9.58
CA GLY A 236 8.32 -4.41 -10.23
C GLY A 236 7.20 -3.89 -11.13
N HIS A 237 6.08 -4.60 -11.26
CA HIS A 237 4.97 -4.15 -12.07
C HIS A 237 4.21 -3.02 -11.39
N VAL A 238 3.83 -2.02 -12.19
CA VAL A 238 3.05 -0.87 -11.75
C VAL A 238 1.57 -1.13 -12.03
N TYR A 239 0.71 -0.82 -11.05
CA TYR A 239 -0.72 -1.10 -11.12
C TYR A 239 -1.59 0.15 -10.99
N LYS A 240 -2.76 0.11 -11.65
CA LYS A 240 -3.75 1.19 -11.58
C LYS A 240 -4.52 1.23 -10.26
N CYS A 241 -4.52 0.17 -9.46
CA CYS A 241 -5.22 0.11 -8.17
C CYS A 241 -4.76 -1.10 -7.36
N HIS A 242 -5.05 -1.10 -6.06
CA HIS A 242 -4.76 -2.24 -5.17
C HIS A 242 -5.50 -3.50 -5.60
N SER A 243 -6.73 -3.36 -6.10
CA SER A 243 -7.49 -4.52 -6.58
C SER A 243 -6.77 -5.29 -7.68
N ASP A 244 -6.19 -4.58 -8.65
CA ASP A 244 -5.46 -5.21 -9.74
C ASP A 244 -4.16 -5.83 -9.27
N LEU A 245 -3.44 -5.13 -8.39
CA LEU A 245 -2.20 -5.61 -7.79
C LEU A 245 -2.44 -6.94 -7.05
N TYR A 246 -3.42 -6.98 -6.14
CA TYR A 246 -3.66 -8.17 -5.31
C TYR A 246 -4.28 -9.34 -6.07
N LYS A 247 -5.03 -9.07 -7.14
CA LYS A 247 -5.67 -10.11 -7.98
C LYS A 247 -4.87 -10.49 -9.21
N ASP A 248 -3.63 -10.01 -9.30
CA ASP A 248 -2.74 -10.24 -10.43
C ASP A 248 -3.38 -9.96 -11.80
N ARG A 249 -4.07 -8.82 -11.90
CA ARG A 249 -4.63 -8.37 -13.18
C ARG A 249 -3.54 -7.73 -14.04
N SER A 250 -3.90 -7.23 -15.22
CA SER A 250 -2.91 -6.62 -16.13
C SER A 250 -2.26 -5.37 -15.51
N PRO A 251 -0.92 -5.34 -15.38
CA PRO A 251 -0.22 -4.14 -14.95
C PRO A 251 -0.25 -3.06 -16.05
N ILE A 252 0.02 -1.81 -15.67
CA ILE A 252 0.06 -0.68 -16.60
C ILE A 252 1.48 -0.36 -17.10
N ALA A 253 2.51 -0.79 -16.37
CA ALA A 253 3.92 -0.61 -16.72
C ALA A 253 4.80 -1.50 -15.81
N HIS A 254 6.12 -1.39 -15.94
CA HIS A 254 7.09 -1.89 -14.97
C HIS A 254 8.03 -0.76 -14.51
N ILE A 255 8.39 -0.74 -13.22
CA ILE A 255 9.09 0.38 -12.55
C ILE A 255 10.54 0.57 -13.03
N LEU A 256 11.12 -0.44 -13.69
CA LEU A 256 12.44 -0.35 -14.31
C LEU A 256 12.38 -0.10 -15.83
N ASP A 257 11.18 0.06 -16.40
CA ASP A 257 11.05 0.36 -17.83
C ASP A 257 11.41 1.82 -18.08
N ALA A 258 12.32 2.06 -19.02
CA ALA A 258 12.73 3.42 -19.40
C ALA A 258 11.56 4.28 -19.90
N GLY A 259 10.55 3.65 -20.49
CA GLY A 259 9.33 4.33 -20.97
C GLY A 259 8.30 4.66 -19.89
N PHE A 260 8.43 4.12 -18.67
CA PHE A 260 7.51 4.44 -17.58
C PHE A 260 7.80 5.82 -17.01
N SER A 261 6.76 6.65 -16.92
CA SER A 261 6.81 8.00 -16.34
C SER A 261 5.52 8.32 -15.58
N GLN A 262 5.49 9.47 -14.90
CA GLN A 262 4.28 9.97 -14.24
C GLN A 262 3.10 10.18 -15.19
N GLU A 263 3.33 10.38 -16.50
CA GLU A 263 2.24 10.55 -17.47
C GLU A 263 1.42 9.25 -17.62
N THR A 264 2.05 8.09 -17.49
CA THR A 264 1.36 6.80 -17.48
C THR A 264 0.31 6.73 -16.37
N ILE A 265 0.55 7.37 -15.21
CA ILE A 265 -0.39 7.40 -14.09
C ILE A 265 -1.63 8.26 -14.40
N GLU A 266 -1.49 9.25 -15.29
CA GLU A 266 -2.53 10.23 -15.59
C GLU A 266 -3.64 9.73 -16.53
N GLU A 267 -3.44 8.58 -17.16
CA GLU A 267 -4.38 8.03 -18.12
C GLU A 267 -5.60 7.39 -17.42
N TYR A 268 -6.79 7.82 -17.84
CA TYR A 268 -8.01 7.05 -17.59
C TYR A 268 -7.99 5.79 -18.45
N ARG A 269 -8.15 4.63 -17.80
CA ARG A 269 -8.13 3.33 -18.45
C ARG A 269 -9.46 2.62 -18.33
N PRO A 270 -9.89 1.88 -19.38
CA PRO A 270 -11.07 1.06 -19.31
C PRO A 270 -10.91 -0.02 -18.23
N CYS A 271 -11.97 -0.25 -17.47
CA CYS A 271 -12.04 -1.26 -16.43
C CYS A 271 -13.38 -1.99 -16.56
N ARG A 272 -13.34 -3.32 -16.47
CA ARG A 272 -14.53 -4.19 -16.48
C ARG A 272 -14.83 -4.81 -15.11
N TYR A 273 -14.19 -4.29 -14.08
CA TYR A 273 -14.17 -4.83 -12.71
C TYR A 273 -14.79 -3.86 -11.70
N TYR A 274 -15.55 -2.86 -12.15
CA TYR A 274 -16.29 -2.01 -11.22
C TYR A 274 -17.28 -2.88 -10.43
N GLY A 275 -17.32 -2.79 -9.11
CA GLY A 275 -18.03 -3.73 -8.22
C GLY A 275 -17.13 -4.76 -7.56
N ASP A 276 -15.94 -4.96 -8.12
CA ASP A 276 -14.85 -5.73 -7.53
C ASP A 276 -13.61 -4.84 -7.35
N CYS A 277 -13.81 -3.64 -6.79
CA CYS A 277 -12.73 -2.76 -6.36
C CYS A 277 -12.23 -3.16 -4.97
N ASN A 278 -10.97 -2.85 -4.67
CA ASN A 278 -10.45 -3.01 -3.32
C ASN A 278 -10.94 -1.84 -2.46
N PRO A 279 -11.42 -2.08 -1.22
CA PRO A 279 -11.89 -1.01 -0.35
C PRO A 279 -10.88 0.12 -0.12
N CYS A 280 -9.57 -0.17 -0.11
CA CYS A 280 -8.53 0.86 0.03
C CYS A 280 -8.51 1.88 -1.10
N ASP A 281 -8.94 1.48 -2.30
CA ASP A 281 -8.91 2.33 -3.50
C ASP A 281 -10.05 3.37 -3.48
N VAL A 282 -11.21 2.98 -2.97
CA VAL A 282 -12.51 3.67 -3.15
C VAL A 282 -13.12 4.20 -1.87
N LYS A 283 -12.55 3.89 -0.70
CA LYS A 283 -12.95 4.51 0.57
C LYS A 283 -12.65 6.00 0.57
N VAL A 284 -13.57 6.77 1.16
CA VAL A 284 -13.35 8.19 1.44
C VAL A 284 -12.34 8.29 2.58
N LYS A 285 -11.19 8.89 2.29
CA LYS A 285 -10.09 9.09 3.24
C LYS A 285 -9.58 10.51 3.16
N THR A 286 -8.68 10.85 4.08
CA THR A 286 -7.91 12.08 3.97
C THR A 286 -6.82 11.93 2.91
N ASN A 287 -6.53 13.00 2.17
CA ASN A 287 -5.34 13.07 1.33
C ASN A 287 -4.07 13.24 2.20
N ARG A 288 -2.90 13.37 1.56
CA ARG A 288 -1.62 13.54 2.27
C ARG A 288 -1.55 14.81 3.13
N PHE A 289 -2.37 15.82 2.82
CA PHE A 289 -2.53 17.06 3.58
C PHE A 289 -3.60 16.98 4.69
N GLN A 290 -4.12 15.79 4.99
CA GLN A 290 -5.18 15.56 5.97
C GLN A 290 -6.55 16.17 5.58
N VAL A 291 -6.77 16.50 4.31
CA VAL A 291 -8.07 17.00 3.81
C VAL A 291 -8.97 15.81 3.47
N PHE A 292 -10.14 15.74 4.12
CA PHE A 292 -11.13 14.67 3.91
C PHE A 292 -11.81 14.76 2.53
N GLY A 293 -12.28 13.62 1.99
CA GLY A 293 -13.00 13.56 0.70
C GLY A 293 -12.22 12.91 -0.45
N HIS A 294 -11.03 12.39 -0.19
CA HIS A 294 -10.14 11.79 -1.19
C HIS A 294 -10.36 10.28 -1.36
N THR A 295 -10.10 9.76 -2.56
CA THR A 295 -10.02 8.33 -2.92
C THR A 295 -8.77 8.10 -3.76
N SER A 296 -8.15 6.92 -3.68
CA SER A 296 -6.95 6.59 -4.47
C SER A 296 -7.21 6.68 -5.97
N VAL A 297 -8.40 6.24 -6.37
CA VAL A 297 -8.85 6.22 -7.75
C VAL A 297 -9.95 7.24 -7.99
N ASN A 298 -9.94 7.82 -9.19
CA ASN A 298 -11.07 8.50 -9.77
C ASN A 298 -11.74 7.56 -10.79
N ILE A 299 -13.05 7.44 -10.72
CA ILE A 299 -13.86 6.58 -11.58
C ILE A 299 -14.91 7.44 -12.27
N ARG A 300 -15.08 7.21 -13.58
CA ARG A 300 -16.10 7.85 -14.41
C ARG A 300 -16.74 6.85 -15.38
N ASN A 301 -17.83 7.28 -16.03
CA ASN A 301 -18.49 6.53 -17.10
C ASN A 301 -18.87 5.09 -16.70
N ILE A 302 -19.48 4.93 -15.52
CA ILE A 302 -19.94 3.64 -15.01
C ILE A 302 -21.15 3.18 -15.82
N GLN A 303 -21.10 1.98 -16.39
CA GLN A 303 -22.12 1.39 -17.26
C GLN A 303 -22.30 -0.08 -16.93
N ASP A 304 -23.54 -0.56 -16.90
CA ASP A 304 -23.80 -1.99 -16.70
C ASP A 304 -23.20 -2.81 -17.85
N ASN A 305 -22.76 -4.04 -17.55
CA ASN A 305 -22.36 -4.98 -18.58
C ASN A 305 -23.61 -5.33 -19.39
N PHE A 306 -23.74 -4.82 -20.62
CA PHE A 306 -24.78 -5.26 -21.54
C PHE A 306 -24.58 -6.75 -21.78
N SER A 307 -25.49 -7.59 -21.27
CA SER A 307 -25.66 -8.93 -21.80
C SER A 307 -26.07 -8.77 -23.25
N VAL A 308 -25.18 -9.09 -24.19
CA VAL A 308 -25.59 -9.36 -25.57
C VAL A 308 -26.68 -10.43 -25.46
N PRO A 309 -27.93 -10.16 -25.90
CA PRO A 309 -28.93 -11.21 -25.96
C PRO A 309 -28.35 -12.30 -26.85
N THR A 310 -28.21 -13.51 -26.33
CA THR A 310 -27.98 -14.68 -27.18
C THR A 310 -29.15 -14.72 -28.16
N GLU A 311 -28.92 -14.30 -29.40
CA GLU A 311 -29.85 -14.56 -30.50
C GLU A 311 -30.06 -16.07 -30.52
N ARG A 312 -31.24 -16.51 -30.06
CA ARG A 312 -31.69 -17.86 -30.33
C ARG A 312 -31.93 -17.90 -31.82
N HIS A 313 -31.00 -18.49 -32.57
CA HIS A 313 -31.28 -18.91 -33.92
C HIS A 313 -32.55 -19.78 -33.89
N PRO A 314 -33.59 -19.45 -34.66
CA PRO A 314 -34.71 -20.35 -34.82
C PRO A 314 -34.19 -21.61 -35.52
N THR A 315 -34.23 -22.75 -34.82
CA THR A 315 -34.05 -24.06 -35.43
C THR A 315 -35.16 -24.29 -36.47
N PRO A 316 -34.82 -24.89 -37.62
CA PRO A 316 -35.70 -25.06 -38.78
C PRO A 316 -36.92 -25.95 -38.51
#